data_AF-A0A7V5ZG19-F1
#
_entry.id   AF-A0A7V5ZG19-F1
#
_cell.length_a   1.000
_cell.length_b   1.000
_cell.length_c   1.000
_cell.angle_alpha   90.00
_cell.angle_beta   90.00
_cell.angle_gamma   90.00
#
_symmetry.space_group_name_H-M   'P 1'
#
loop_
_entity.id
_entity.type
_entity.pdbx_description
1 polymer ?
#
loop_
_entity_poly.entity_id
_entity_poly.type
_entity_poly.pdbx_seq_one_letter_code
_entity_poly.pdbx_strand_id
1 'polypeptide(L)' 'MRTVLDFEKPIAELDANIEALKRLTAEQGIDKSEEIAALERDRERLLREIFR' A
#
# COMPACT_ATOMS: atom_id res chain seq x y z
N MET A 1 -21.94 6.86 -0.31
CA MET A 1 -21.01 7.12 0.81
C MET A 1 -20.17 5.87 0.98
N ARG A 2 -18.86 5.93 0.72
CA ARG A 2 -17.94 4.81 0.99
C ARG A 2 -17.62 4.90 2.48
N THR A 3 -18.34 4.15 3.30
CA THR A 3 -17.97 3.94 4.70
C THR A 3 -16.61 3.25 4.69
N VAL A 4 -15.55 4.03 4.89
CA VAL A 4 -14.21 3.51 5.20
C VAL A 4 -14.40 2.76 6.51
N LEU A 5 -14.52 1.45 6.43
CA LEU A 5 -14.55 0.63 7.62
C LEU A 5 -13.23 0.86 8.37
N ASP A 6 -13.20 0.82 9.70
CA ASP A 6 -11.94 1.13 10.44
C ASP A 6 -10.76 0.21 10.07
N PHE A 7 -11.05 -0.91 9.41
CA PHE A 7 -10.12 -1.86 8.81
C PHE A 7 -9.57 -1.41 7.43
N GLU A 8 -10.22 -0.48 6.73
CA GLU A 8 -9.75 0.12 5.47
C GLU A 8 -8.71 1.23 5.69
N LYS A 9 -8.64 1.87 6.87
CA LYS A 9 -7.62 2.89 7.18
C LYS A 9 -6.18 2.39 6.99
N PRO A 10 -5.76 1.28 7.61
CA PRO A 10 -4.38 0.81 7.46
C PRO A 10 -4.06 0.34 6.04
N ILE A 11 -5.06 -0.18 5.30
CA ILE A 11 -4.89 -0.55 3.88
C ILE A 11 -4.76 0.71 3.01
N ALA A 12 -5.58 1.74 3.25
CA ALA A 12 -5.54 2.99 2.52
C ALA A 12 -4.21 3.73 2.74
N GLU A 13 -3.65 3.68 3.95
CA GLU A 13 -2.31 4.21 4.22
C GLU A 13 -1.22 3.41 3.49
N LEU A 14 -1.32 2.08 3.43
CA LEU A 14 -0.39 1.26 2.64
C LEU A 14 -0.48 1.56 1.15
N ASP A 15 -1.69 1.67 0.59
CA ASP A 15 -1.92 2.05 -0.81
C ASP A 15 -1.36 3.45 -1.12
N ALA A 16 -1.58 4.43 -0.22
CA ALA A 16 -1.04 5.78 -0.40
C ALA A 16 0.50 5.81 -0.40
N ASN A 17 1.14 4.99 0.46
CA ASN A 17 2.60 4.86 0.48
C ASN A 17 3.13 4.18 -0.79
N ILE A 18 2.47 3.12 -1.27
CA ILE A 18 2.83 2.44 -2.52
C ILE A 18 2.74 3.42 -3.70
N GLU A 19 1.66 4.19 -3.78
CA GLU A 19 1.46 5.19 -4.84
C GLU A 19 2.48 6.33 -4.77
N ALA A 20 2.85 6.77 -3.56
CA ALA A 20 3.90 7.76 -3.36
C ALA A 20 5.26 7.23 -3.84
N LEU A 21 5.60 5.97 -3.52
CA LEU A 21 6.85 5.34 -3.96
C LEU A 21 6.87 5.14 -5.48
N LYS A 22 5.76 4.70 -6.08
CA LYS A 22 5.62 4.57 -7.53
C LYS A 22 5.82 5.92 -8.24
N ARG A 23 5.23 7.01 -7.71
CA ARG A 23 5.46 8.36 -8.21
C ARG A 23 6.93 8.77 -8.06
N LEU A 24 7.53 8.55 -6.90
CA LEU A 24 8.93 8.88 -6.66
C LEU A 24 9.88 8.14 -7.61
N THR A 25 9.62 6.86 -7.87
CA THR A 25 10.37 6.05 -8.84
C THR A 25 10.18 6.57 -10.27
N ALA A 26 8.96 6.95 -10.65
CA ALA A 26 8.67 7.50 -11.96
C ALA A 26 9.28 8.91 -12.18
N GLU A 27 9.28 9.76 -11.15
CA GLU A 27 9.74 11.15 -11.22
C GLU A 27 11.26 11.29 -11.04
N GLN A 28 11.85 10.51 -10.14
CA GLN A 28 13.28 10.62 -9.81
C GLN A 28 14.14 9.51 -10.43
N GLY A 29 13.53 8.52 -11.10
CA GLY A 29 14.26 7.38 -11.68
C GLY A 29 14.92 6.48 -10.63
N ILE A 30 14.50 6.58 -9.37
CA ILE A 30 15.03 5.77 -8.27
C ILE A 30 14.25 4.46 -8.24
N ASP A 31 14.92 3.34 -8.49
CA ASP A 31 14.30 2.02 -8.36
C ASP A 31 13.94 1.78 -6.89
N LYS A 32 12.64 1.72 -6.60
CA LYS A 32 12.07 1.32 -5.31
C LYS A 32 11.19 0.09 -5.45
N SER A 33 11.47 -0.73 -6.47
CA SER A 33 10.67 -1.91 -6.80
C SER A 33 10.63 -2.91 -5.65
N GLU A 34 11.74 -3.08 -4.92
CA GLU A 34 11.78 -3.94 -3.73
C GLU A 34 10.96 -3.39 -2.55
N GLU A 35 11.03 -2.09 -2.28
CA GLU A 35 10.25 -1.43 -1.22
C GLU A 35 8.74 -1.51 -1.52
N ILE A 36 8.35 -1.29 -2.78
CA ILE A 36 6.97 -1.43 -3.25
C ILE A 36 6.50 -2.89 -3.06
N ALA A 37 7.30 -3.86 -3.48
CA ALA A 37 6.95 -5.28 -3.33
C ALA A 37 6.83 -5.72 -1.86
N ALA A 38 7.63 -5.15 -0.95
CA ALA A 38 7.49 -5.38 0.48
C ALA A 38 6.16 -4.84 1.01
N LEU A 39 5.81 -3.60 0.67
CA LEU A 39 4.54 -2.98 1.08
C LEU A 39 3.31 -3.69 0.50
N GLU A 40 3.38 -4.17 -0.74
CA GLU A 40 2.31 -4.96 -1.36
C GLU A 40 2.07 -6.29 -0.63
N ARG A 41 3.15 -6.96 -0.18
CA ARG A 41 3.04 -8.19 0.64
C ARG A 41 2.43 -7.92 2.01
N ASP A 42 2.84 -6.84 2.67
CA ASP A 42 2.25 -6.46 3.97
C ASP A 42 0.78 -6.10 3.83
N ARG A 43 0.40 -5.37 2.78
CA ARG A 43 -0.99 -5.10 2.44
C ARG A 43 -1.79 -6.38 2.25
N GLU A 44 -1.27 -7.34 1.49
CA GLU A 44 -1.97 -8.60 1.23
C GLU A 44 -2.10 -9.47 2.50
N ARG A 45 -1.09 -9.44 3.38
CA ARG A 45 -1.16 -10.07 4.70
C ARG A 45 -2.24 -9.45 5.57
N LEU A 46 -2.28 -8.12 5.66
CA LEU A 46 -3.26 -7.38 6.46
C LEU A 46 -4.70 -7.64 5.96
N LEU A 47 -4.89 -7.67 4.64
CA LEU A 47 -6.15 -8.05 4.01
C LEU A 47 -6.57 -9.45 4.44
N ARG A 48 -5.67 -10.44 4.37
CA ARG A 48 -5.96 -11.80 4.80
C ARG A 48 -6.28 -11.91 6.30
N GLU A 49 -5.69 -11.08 7.16
CA GLU A 49 -6.01 -11.03 8.58
C GLU A 49 -7.39 -10.40 8.85
N ILE A 50 -7.78 -9.37 8.08
CA ILE A 50 -9.08 -8.69 8.22
C ILE A 50 -10.24 -9.57 7.74
N PHE A 51 -10.06 -10.32 6.65
CA PHE A 51 -11.10 -11.16 6.06
C PHE A 51 -11.10 -12.62 6.60
N ARG A 52 -10.42 -12.89 7.72
CA ARG A 52 -10.36 -14.21 8.34
C ARG A 52 -11.58 -14.55 9.20
#